data_AF-A0A2A7E6F6-F1
#
_entry.id   AF-A0A2A7E6F6-F1
#
_cell.length_a   1.000
_cell.length_b   1.000
_cell.length_c   1.000
_cell.angle_alpha   90.00
_cell.angle_beta   90.00
_cell.angle_gamma   90.00
#
_symmetry.space_group_name_H-M   'P 1'
#
loop_
_entity.id
_entity.type
_entity.pdbx_description
1 polymer ?
#
loop_
_entity_poly.entity_id
_entity_poly.type
_entity_poly.pdbx_seq_one_letter_code
_entity_poly.pdbx_strand_id
1 'polypeptide(L)'
;MNRLVFSYMLNVLLMVLAGWAFVELYYFTIEVANFIQTERVPFEVSLSLMPLTLLLIFSIVSTILYKIQKKKYKKLSYWMFPLLFPQEDEREKAITEKACRTTFMSLWYVLPCAVGFLTLSPIANLYIPAYPVYIAFSIFFIQMTIFHVSLYRNKIA
;
A
#
# COMPACT_ATOMS: atom_id res chain seq x y z
N MET A 1 -1.78 -19.78 11.91
CA MET A 1 -2.20 -18.96 10.76
C MET A 1 -1.21 -19.16 9.61
N ASN A 2 -1.67 -19.41 8.37
CA ASN A 2 -0.76 -19.58 7.23
C ASN A 2 0.15 -18.35 7.09
N ARG A 3 1.48 -18.55 6.97
CA ARG A 3 2.49 -17.47 6.84
C ARG A 3 2.14 -16.44 5.75
N LEU A 4 1.51 -16.91 4.67
CA LEU A 4 0.98 -16.09 3.57
C LEU A 4 -0.15 -15.16 4.01
N VAL A 5 -1.07 -15.64 4.83
CA VAL A 5 -2.19 -14.85 5.36
C VAL A 5 -1.66 -13.78 6.31
N PHE A 6 -0.70 -14.12 7.17
CA PHE A 6 -0.06 -13.12 8.05
C PHE A 6 0.69 -12.04 7.26
N SER A 7 1.46 -12.43 6.24
CA SER A 7 2.11 -11.50 5.30
C SER A 7 1.08 -10.59 4.61
N TYR A 8 -0.02 -11.14 4.13
CA TYR A 8 -1.09 -10.36 3.49
C TYR A 8 -1.69 -9.35 4.47
N MET A 9 -2.07 -9.78 5.67
CA MET A 9 -2.65 -8.89 6.69
C MET A 9 -1.73 -7.72 7.06
N LEU A 10 -0.42 -7.96 7.21
CA LEU A 10 0.55 -6.89 7.48
C LEU A 10 0.65 -5.90 6.33
N ASN A 11 0.64 -6.37 5.08
CA ASN A 11 0.65 -5.49 3.92
C ASN A 11 -0.63 -4.67 3.79
N VAL A 12 -1.80 -5.28 4.05
CA VAL A 12 -3.09 -4.57 4.06
C VAL A 12 -3.09 -3.49 5.16
N LEU A 13 -2.62 -3.83 6.37
CA LEU A 13 -2.52 -2.87 7.46
C LEU A 13 -1.61 -1.70 7.11
N LEU A 14 -0.41 -1.98 6.56
CA LEU A 14 0.52 -0.94 6.10
C LEU A 14 -0.15 -0.03 5.06
N MET A 15 -0.87 -0.60 4.11
CA MET A 15 -1.51 0.14 3.05
C MET A 15 -2.67 1.02 3.56
N VAL A 16 -3.45 0.54 4.52
CA VAL A 16 -4.51 1.35 5.16
C VAL A 16 -3.90 2.52 5.94
N LEU A 17 -2.85 2.28 6.72
CA LEU A 17 -2.15 3.33 7.46
C LEU A 17 -1.50 4.36 6.52
N ALA A 18 -0.87 3.90 5.45
CA ALA A 18 -0.30 4.76 4.42
C ALA A 18 -1.39 5.58 3.72
N GLY A 19 -2.48 4.93 3.30
CA GLY A 19 -3.62 5.60 2.68
C GLY A 19 -4.18 6.72 3.55
N TRP A 20 -4.35 6.46 4.85
CA TRP A 20 -4.79 7.48 5.80
C TRP A 20 -3.78 8.64 5.91
N ALA A 21 -2.48 8.35 6.03
CA ALA A 21 -1.45 9.40 6.09
C ALA A 21 -1.47 10.31 4.85
N PHE A 22 -1.62 9.73 3.66
CA PHE A 22 -1.68 10.50 2.41
C PHE A 22 -2.99 11.28 2.26
N VAL A 23 -4.09 10.81 2.83
CA VAL A 23 -5.35 11.56 2.89
C VAL A 23 -5.22 12.78 3.80
N GLU A 24 -4.62 12.66 4.99
CA GLU A 24 -4.34 13.81 5.86
C GLU A 24 -3.41 14.82 5.16
N LEU A 25 -2.37 14.32 4.47
CA LEU A 25 -1.47 15.18 3.70
C LEU A 25 -2.21 15.91 2.56
N TYR A 26 -3.15 15.24 1.91
CA TYR A 26 -3.98 15.83 0.87
C TYR A 26 -4.85 16.97 1.43
N TYR A 27 -5.51 16.78 2.57
CA TYR A 27 -6.27 17.85 3.23
C TYR A 27 -5.39 19.04 3.60
N PHE A 28 -4.24 18.77 4.20
CA PHE A 28 -3.26 19.80 4.51
C PHE A 28 -2.86 20.62 3.27
N THR A 29 -2.59 19.96 2.13
CA THR A 29 -2.25 20.67 0.89
C THR A 29 -3.41 21.51 0.33
N ILE A 30 -4.66 21.08 0.52
CA ILE A 30 -5.84 21.87 0.15
C ILE A 30 -5.96 23.11 1.04
N GLU A 31 -5.80 22.97 2.36
CA GLU A 31 -5.86 24.11 3.28
C GLU A 31 -4.79 25.16 2.96
N VAL A 32 -3.56 24.70 2.71
CA VAL A 32 -2.45 25.56 2.28
C VAL A 32 -2.75 26.24 0.93
N ALA A 33 -3.28 25.51 -0.04
CA ALA A 33 -3.63 26.09 -1.35
C ALA A 33 -4.74 27.14 -1.24
N ASN A 34 -5.78 26.87 -0.44
CA ASN A 34 -6.88 27.81 -0.18
C ASN A 34 -6.38 29.08 0.51
N PHE A 35 -5.44 28.95 1.45
CA PHE A 35 -4.82 30.11 2.10
C PHE A 35 -4.08 31.00 1.08
N ILE A 36 -3.25 30.41 0.22
CA ILE A 36 -2.50 31.13 -0.81
C ILE A 36 -3.48 31.85 -1.77
N GLN A 37 -4.58 31.21 -2.13
CA GLN A 37 -5.57 31.80 -3.05
C GLN A 37 -6.43 32.90 -2.44
N THR A 38 -6.68 32.86 -1.12
CA THR A 38 -7.67 33.72 -0.47
C THR A 38 -7.05 34.83 0.39
N GLU A 39 -5.71 34.90 0.50
CA GLU A 39 -4.95 35.88 1.30
C GLU A 39 -5.51 36.10 2.73
N ARG A 40 -6.09 35.06 3.35
CA ARG A 40 -6.74 35.19 4.65
C ARG A 40 -5.70 35.34 5.75
N VAL A 41 -5.91 36.27 6.69
CA VAL A 41 -5.17 36.36 7.95
C VAL A 41 -6.16 36.06 9.07
N PRO A 42 -5.90 35.12 10.01
CA PRO A 42 -4.64 34.39 10.29
C PRO A 42 -4.47 33.05 9.54
N PHE A 43 -3.21 32.59 9.45
CA PHE A 43 -2.83 31.26 8.95
C PHE A 43 -3.02 30.21 10.04
N GLU A 44 -4.14 29.48 9.99
CA GLU A 44 -4.38 28.32 10.83
C GLU A 44 -4.56 27.11 9.91
N VAL A 45 -3.62 26.17 9.98
CA VAL A 45 -3.66 24.90 9.24
C VAL A 45 -3.60 23.77 10.24
N SER A 46 -4.51 22.81 10.10
CA SER A 46 -4.60 21.67 11.00
C SER A 46 -4.03 20.42 10.32
N LEU A 47 -3.13 19.70 11.00
CA LEU A 47 -2.58 18.45 10.50
C LEU A 47 -2.60 17.40 11.60
N SER A 48 -3.33 16.31 11.36
CA SER A 48 -3.27 15.15 12.25
C SER A 48 -1.98 14.37 12.00
N LEU A 49 -1.07 14.37 12.98
CA LEU A 49 0.14 13.54 12.93
C LEU A 49 -0.11 12.08 13.32
N MET A 50 -1.34 11.73 13.71
CA MET A 50 -1.71 10.39 14.17
C MET A 50 -1.32 9.27 13.18
N PRO A 51 -1.69 9.31 11.89
CA PRO A 51 -1.33 8.24 10.97
C PRO A 51 0.18 8.13 10.74
N LEU A 52 0.93 9.24 10.79
CA LEU A 52 2.39 9.22 10.71
C LEU A 52 3.02 8.54 11.93
N THR A 53 2.51 8.81 13.14
CA THR A 53 3.00 8.12 14.35
C THR A 53 2.72 6.62 14.31
N LEU A 54 1.55 6.20 13.82
CA LEU A 54 1.20 4.79 13.65
C LEU A 54 2.10 4.10 12.61
N LEU A 55 2.43 4.77 11.50
CA LEU A 55 3.39 4.26 10.52
C LEU A 55 4.79 4.09 11.11
N LEU A 56 5.24 5.02 11.96
CA LEU A 56 6.51 4.88 12.68
C LEU A 56 6.51 3.67 13.61
N ILE A 57 5.45 3.48 14.40
CA ILE A 57 5.30 2.31 15.27
C ILE A 57 5.31 1.03 14.44
N PHE A 58 4.54 0.99 13.34
CA PHE A 58 4.52 -0.15 12.44
C PHE A 58 5.90 -0.45 11.86
N SER A 59 6.66 0.57 11.44
CA SER A 59 8.03 0.42 10.93
C SER A 59 8.98 -0.18 11.97
N ILE A 60 8.88 0.26 13.23
CA ILE A 60 9.68 -0.28 14.34
C ILE A 60 9.33 -1.76 14.56
N VAL A 61 8.03 -2.07 14.70
CA VAL A 61 7.55 -3.46 14.90
C VAL A 61 7.97 -4.35 13.73
N SER A 62 7.79 -3.88 12.50
CA SER A 62 8.17 -4.56 11.27
C SER A 62 9.68 -4.85 11.24
N THR A 63 10.51 -3.88 11.63
CA THR A 63 11.97 -4.04 11.76
C THR A 63 12.36 -5.10 12.78
N ILE A 64 11.69 -5.14 13.94
CA ILE A 64 11.93 -6.16 14.98
C ILE A 64 11.57 -7.55 14.44
N LEU A 65 10.39 -7.69 13.83
CA LEU A 65 9.94 -8.95 13.23
C LEU A 65 10.89 -9.42 12.13
N TYR A 66 11.38 -8.50 11.28
CA TYR A 66 12.39 -8.79 10.28
C TYR A 66 13.68 -9.32 10.91
N LYS A 67 14.21 -8.68 11.96
CA LYS A 67 15.43 -9.14 12.66
C LYS A 67 15.25 -10.54 13.25
N ILE A 68 14.08 -10.85 13.81
CA ILE A 68 13.77 -12.19 14.34
C ILE A 68 13.73 -13.20 13.18
N GLN A 69 13.09 -12.88 12.06
CA GLN A 69 12.96 -13.80 10.93
C GLN A 69 14.27 -13.98 10.14
N LYS A 70 15.11 -12.95 10.06
CA LYS A 70 16.43 -13.04 9.42
C LYS A 70 17.35 -14.05 10.10
N LYS A 71 17.17 -14.29 11.41
CA LYS A 71 17.87 -15.38 12.11
C LYS A 71 17.49 -16.76 11.59
N LYS A 72 16.27 -16.91 11.06
CA LYS A 72 15.71 -18.18 10.57
C LYS A 72 15.90 -18.38 9.06
N TYR A 73 15.88 -17.30 8.27
CA TYR A 73 15.98 -17.34 6.80
C TYR A 73 17.13 -16.44 6.32
N LYS A 74 18.11 -17.04 5.63
CA LYS A 74 19.34 -16.38 5.18
C LYS A 74 19.12 -15.44 3.99
N LYS A 75 18.10 -15.69 3.14
CA LYS A 75 17.81 -14.86 1.94
C LYS A 75 16.65 -13.87 2.11
N LEU A 76 16.30 -13.46 3.33
CA LEU A 76 15.23 -12.48 3.55
C LEU A 76 15.73 -11.05 3.28
N SER A 77 15.15 -10.36 2.28
CA SER A 77 15.44 -8.95 1.99
C SER A 77 14.61 -8.02 2.86
N TYR A 78 15.23 -6.96 3.40
CA TYR A 78 14.55 -5.94 4.20
C TYR A 78 13.48 -5.20 3.38
N TRP A 79 13.78 -4.87 2.12
CA TRP A 79 12.89 -4.15 1.20
C TRP A 79 11.65 -4.92 0.81
N MET A 80 11.70 -6.25 0.90
CA MET A 80 10.55 -7.09 0.58
C MET A 80 9.67 -7.32 1.81
N PHE A 81 10.11 -6.98 3.01
CA PHE A 81 9.36 -7.23 4.24
C PHE A 81 8.15 -6.26 4.33
N PRO A 82 6.92 -6.73 4.64
CA PRO A 82 6.57 -7.98 5.32
C PRO A 82 6.23 -9.17 4.40
N LEU A 83 6.71 -9.20 3.15
CA LEU A 83 6.61 -10.40 2.31
C LEU A 83 7.55 -11.49 2.84
N LEU A 84 6.93 -12.52 3.43
CA LEU A 84 7.65 -13.58 4.11
C LEU A 84 7.97 -14.78 3.20
N PHE A 85 8.35 -14.59 1.94
CA PHE A 85 8.71 -15.72 1.05
C PHE A 85 10.23 -15.78 0.87
N PRO A 86 10.94 -16.64 1.61
CA PRO A 86 12.39 -16.78 1.47
C PRO A 86 12.68 -17.51 0.17
N GLN A 87 13.22 -16.83 -0.85
CA GLN A 87 13.57 -17.43 -2.15
C GLN A 87 14.80 -18.38 -2.06
N GLU A 88 14.84 -19.23 -1.04
CA GLU A 88 15.90 -20.19 -0.78
C GLU A 88 15.77 -21.39 -1.72
N ASP A 89 14.54 -21.85 -1.97
CA ASP A 89 14.24 -22.99 -2.85
C ASP A 89 13.89 -22.56 -4.29
N GLU A 90 14.36 -23.32 -5.29
CA GLU A 90 14.04 -23.09 -6.70
C GLU A 90 12.53 -23.13 -6.98
N ARG A 91 11.80 -24.01 -6.26
CA ARG A 91 10.33 -24.10 -6.34
C ARG A 91 9.67 -22.80 -5.87
N GLU A 92 10.11 -22.23 -4.75
CA GLU A 92 9.55 -20.97 -4.23
C GLU A 92 9.83 -19.79 -5.16
N LYS A 93 11.01 -19.80 -5.81
CA LYS A 93 11.36 -18.81 -6.83
C LYS A 93 10.43 -18.90 -8.04
N ALA A 94 10.19 -20.10 -8.57
CA ALA A 94 9.29 -20.31 -9.71
C ALA A 94 7.83 -19.91 -9.38
N ILE A 95 7.36 -20.19 -8.16
CA ILE A 95 6.03 -19.76 -7.69
C ILE A 95 5.93 -18.23 -7.65
N THR A 96 6.95 -17.57 -7.13
CA THR A 96 7.00 -16.10 -7.01
C THR A 96 7.06 -15.44 -8.39
N GLU A 97 7.81 -16.00 -9.33
CA GLU A 97 7.90 -15.52 -10.71
C GLU A 97 6.54 -15.61 -11.43
N LYS A 98 5.84 -16.74 -11.30
CA LYS A 98 4.47 -16.89 -11.82
C LYS A 98 3.50 -15.88 -11.20
N ALA A 99 3.61 -15.65 -9.89
CA ALA A 99 2.78 -14.67 -9.18
C ALA A 99 3.07 -13.23 -9.65
N CYS A 100 4.34 -12.87 -9.82
CA CYS A 100 4.77 -11.58 -10.34
C CYS A 100 4.25 -11.35 -11.77
N ARG A 101 4.40 -12.34 -12.65
CA ARG A 101 3.88 -12.27 -14.03
C ARG A 101 2.36 -12.07 -14.06
N THR A 102 1.62 -12.79 -13.22
CA THR A 102 0.16 -12.64 -13.12
C THR A 102 -0.23 -11.24 -12.65
N THR A 103 0.48 -10.73 -11.64
CA THR A 103 0.25 -9.39 -11.08
C THR A 103 0.54 -8.31 -12.12
N PHE A 104 1.68 -8.40 -12.81
CA PHE A 104 2.04 -7.49 -13.89
C PHE A 104 1.02 -7.50 -15.05
N MET A 105 0.53 -8.67 -15.45
CA MET A 105 -0.53 -8.76 -16.46
C MET A 105 -1.82 -8.09 -15.98
N SER A 106 -2.18 -8.25 -14.70
CA SER A 106 -3.38 -7.61 -14.15
C SER A 106 -3.30 -6.07 -14.17
N LEU A 107 -2.08 -5.51 -14.04
CA LEU A 107 -1.87 -4.07 -14.03
C LEU A 107 -2.34 -3.41 -15.33
N TRP A 108 -2.20 -4.09 -16.46
CA TRP A 108 -2.70 -3.61 -17.76
C TRP A 108 -4.22 -3.45 -17.83
N TYR A 109 -4.97 -4.16 -16.99
CA TYR A 109 -6.42 -4.00 -16.88
C TYR A 109 -6.79 -2.98 -15.80
N VAL A 110 -6.08 -3.00 -14.67
CA VAL A 110 -6.34 -2.11 -13.53
C VAL A 110 -6.05 -0.65 -13.89
N LEU A 111 -4.96 -0.37 -14.61
CA LEU A 111 -4.57 1.00 -14.96
C LEU A 111 -5.61 1.73 -15.83
N PRO A 112 -6.06 1.20 -16.98
CA PRO A 112 -7.10 1.84 -17.78
C PRO A 112 -8.40 2.05 -17.00
N CYS A 113 -8.82 1.08 -16.18
CA CYS A 113 -9.98 1.25 -15.30
C CYS A 113 -9.79 2.40 -14.32
N ALA A 114 -8.64 2.46 -13.65
CA ALA A 114 -8.33 3.52 -12.69
C ALA A 114 -8.27 4.90 -13.35
N VAL A 115 -7.65 5.01 -14.53
CA VAL A 115 -7.64 6.25 -15.32
C VAL A 115 -9.06 6.65 -15.71
N GLY A 116 -9.88 5.70 -16.16
CA GLY A 116 -11.30 5.92 -16.45
C GLY A 116 -12.04 6.50 -15.24
N PHE A 117 -11.84 5.92 -14.06
CA PHE A 117 -12.42 6.41 -12.80
C PHE A 117 -11.89 7.78 -12.38
N LEU A 118 -10.62 8.10 -12.67
CA LEU A 118 -10.05 9.43 -12.40
C LEU A 118 -10.67 10.52 -13.27
N THR A 119 -11.17 10.22 -14.47
CA THR A 119 -11.89 11.23 -15.28
C THR A 119 -13.18 11.72 -14.61
N LEU A 120 -13.73 10.94 -13.66
CA LEU A 120 -14.89 11.32 -12.85
C LEU A 120 -14.53 12.18 -11.62
N SER A 121 -13.25 12.47 -11.40
CA SER A 121 -12.77 13.32 -10.29
C SER A 121 -13.52 14.65 -10.11
N PRO A 122 -13.87 15.45 -11.16
CA PRO A 122 -14.58 16.71 -10.94
C PRO A 122 -15.95 16.53 -10.28
N ILE A 123 -16.61 15.38 -10.48
CA ILE A 123 -17.90 15.06 -9.85
C ILE A 123 -17.67 14.39 -8.50
N ALA A 124 -16.77 13.41 -8.44
CA ALA A 124 -16.52 12.61 -7.24
C ALA A 124 -15.93 13.43 -6.08
N ASN A 125 -15.06 14.39 -6.37
CA ASN A 125 -14.45 15.26 -5.35
C ASN A 125 -15.46 16.11 -4.59
N LEU A 126 -16.67 16.33 -5.12
CA LEU A 126 -17.73 17.07 -4.43
C LEU A 126 -18.29 16.30 -3.23
N TYR A 127 -18.24 14.96 -3.28
CA TYR A 127 -18.81 14.08 -2.26
C TYR A 127 -17.73 13.36 -1.46
N ILE A 128 -16.61 13.04 -2.09
CA ILE A 128 -15.50 12.29 -1.51
C ILE A 128 -14.23 13.12 -1.71
N PRO A 129 -13.84 13.92 -0.71
CA PRO A 129 -12.55 14.60 -0.75
C PRO A 129 -11.44 13.55 -0.84
N ALA A 130 -10.31 13.91 -1.47
CA ALA A 130 -9.19 12.99 -1.70
C ALA A 130 -9.52 11.78 -2.61
N TYR A 131 -10.60 11.83 -3.40
CA TYR A 131 -10.97 10.76 -4.34
C TYR A 131 -9.80 10.21 -5.19
N PRO A 132 -8.93 11.06 -5.80
CA PRO A 132 -7.77 10.58 -6.54
C PRO A 132 -6.80 9.73 -5.70
N VAL A 133 -6.63 10.07 -4.41
CA VAL A 133 -5.77 9.31 -3.48
C VAL A 133 -6.36 7.92 -3.26
N TYR A 134 -7.68 7.80 -3.05
CA TYR A 134 -8.33 6.50 -2.89
C TYR A 134 -8.22 5.63 -4.14
N ILE A 135 -8.33 6.20 -5.34
CA ILE A 135 -8.12 5.45 -6.59
C ILE A 135 -6.69 4.94 -6.69
N ALA A 136 -5.69 5.79 -6.41
CA ALA A 136 -4.28 5.39 -6.42
C ALA A 136 -4.01 4.23 -5.44
N PHE A 137 -4.49 4.32 -4.20
CA PHE A 137 -4.34 3.26 -3.21
C PHE A 137 -5.12 1.98 -3.57
N SER A 138 -6.24 2.09 -4.28
CA SER A 138 -6.98 0.94 -4.79
C SER A 138 -6.19 0.15 -5.84
N ILE A 139 -5.41 0.83 -6.69
CA ILE A 139 -4.50 0.15 -7.63
C ILE A 139 -3.51 -0.73 -6.85
N PHE A 140 -2.83 -0.14 -5.86
CA PHE A 140 -1.87 -0.88 -5.03
C PHE A 140 -2.53 -2.04 -4.28
N PHE A 141 -3.74 -1.84 -3.76
CA PHE A 141 -4.49 -2.89 -3.07
C PHE A 141 -4.80 -4.08 -3.97
N ILE A 142 -5.29 -3.80 -5.18
CA ILE A 142 -5.62 -4.83 -6.16
C ILE A 142 -4.35 -5.60 -6.56
N GLN A 143 -3.25 -4.89 -6.86
CA GLN A 143 -1.97 -5.52 -7.21
C GLN A 143 -1.47 -6.42 -6.08
N MET A 144 -1.48 -5.94 -4.83
CA MET A 144 -1.04 -6.70 -3.66
C MET A 144 -1.93 -7.93 -3.41
N THR A 145 -3.24 -7.80 -3.62
CA THR A 145 -4.20 -8.90 -3.45
C THR A 145 -4.01 -9.97 -4.52
N ILE A 146 -3.89 -9.58 -5.79
CA ILE A 146 -3.65 -10.50 -6.90
C ILE A 146 -2.33 -11.26 -6.69
N PHE A 147 -1.29 -10.56 -6.22
CA PHE A 147 -0.01 -11.19 -5.90
C PHE A 147 -0.15 -12.27 -4.83
N HIS A 148 -0.79 -11.98 -3.69
CA HIS A 148 -0.96 -12.95 -2.60
C HIS A 148 -1.92 -14.10 -2.96
N VAL A 149 -2.97 -13.82 -3.74
CA VAL A 149 -3.89 -14.85 -4.25
C VAL A 149 -3.17 -15.77 -5.24
N SER A 150 -2.36 -15.22 -6.15
CA SER A 150 -1.58 -16.01 -7.11
C SER A 150 -0.51 -16.84 -6.40
N LEU A 151 0.15 -16.29 -5.38
CA LEU A 151 1.07 -17.06 -4.52
C LEU A 151 0.36 -18.22 -3.83
N TYR A 152 -0.82 -18.00 -3.24
CA TYR A 152 -1.58 -19.05 -2.57
C TYR A 152 -2.04 -20.14 -3.55
N ARG A 153 -2.56 -19.75 -4.72
CA ARG A 153 -2.98 -20.68 -5.78
C ARG A 153 -1.82 -21.54 -6.27
N ASN A 154 -0.69 -20.93 -6.58
CA ASN A 154 0.49 -21.62 -7.12
C ASN A 154 1.25 -22.44 -6.06
N LYS A 155 0.96 -22.24 -4.76
CA LYS A 155 1.49 -23.08 -3.68
C LYS A 155 0.72 -24.40 -3.55
N ILE A 156 -0.58 -24.41 -3.87
CA ILE A 156 -1.46 -25.58 -3.78
C ILE A 156 -1.38 -26.43 -5.05
N ALA A 157 -1.15 -25.80 -6.20
CA ALA A 157 -0.90 -26.46 -7.49
C ALA A 157 0.49 -27.12 -7.55
#